data_AF-A0A3N9V8Z9-F1
#
_entry.id   AF-A0A3N9V8Z9-F1
#
_cell.length_a   1.000
_cell.length_b   1.000
_cell.length_c   1.000
_cell.angle_alpha   90.00
_cell.angle_beta   90.00
_cell.angle_gamma   90.00
#
_symmetry.space_group_name_H-M   'P 1'
#
loop_
_entity.id
_entity.type
_entity.pdbx_description
1 polymer ?
#
loop_
_entity_poly.entity_id
_entity_poly.type
_entity_poly.pdbx_seq_one_letter_code
_entity_poly.pdbx_strand_id
1 'polypeptide(L)'
;MKRTDRENEMEATGLREIEEEFGDRLCHAFSSGKSVAEIVRMTGCKKAVSVYKVLQRRGLIGSSVKRSRFKGPPELENPLGRMGMSFAQWCNSWRFDPKSAEAELSVIDASSLAEIHVAARRDFPGTYEKGKGTLNLEEWEREINSCGTVHSFHIDWDHRLERFVGTIPGVESLSVVGKNPSFVMRVLFRAAWLLKVIGMLDGIGKNQAIKI
;
A
#
# COMPACT_ATOMS: atom_id res chain seq x y z
N MET A 1 25.31 -35.43 -7.09
CA MET A 1 23.85 -35.57 -7.28
C MET A 1 23.17 -34.34 -6.68
N LYS A 2 22.82 -33.34 -7.51
CA LYS A 2 22.25 -32.05 -7.08
C LYS A 2 20.75 -32.18 -6.84
N ARG A 3 20.32 -32.26 -5.58
CA ARG A 3 18.94 -32.02 -5.14
C ARG A 3 18.80 -30.53 -4.84
N THR A 4 18.50 -29.70 -5.83
CA THR A 4 18.06 -28.31 -5.58
C THR A 4 17.27 -27.66 -6.72
N ASP A 5 17.20 -28.25 -7.92
CA ASP A 5 16.67 -27.51 -9.09
C ASP A 5 15.27 -27.97 -9.57
N ARG A 6 14.52 -28.77 -8.78
CA ARG A 6 13.19 -29.28 -9.19
C ARG A 6 12.02 -28.90 -8.27
N GLU A 7 12.25 -28.08 -7.24
CA GLU A 7 11.27 -27.88 -6.18
C GLU A 7 10.29 -26.72 -6.34
N ASN A 8 10.39 -25.82 -7.33
CA ASN A 8 9.41 -24.72 -7.45
C ASN A 8 9.13 -24.27 -8.89
N GLU A 9 8.76 -25.18 -9.79
CA GLU A 9 8.08 -24.80 -11.03
C GLU A 9 6.65 -24.38 -10.69
N MET A 10 6.49 -23.09 -10.41
CA MET A 10 5.21 -22.43 -10.22
C MET A 10 4.96 -21.54 -11.42
N GLU A 11 3.78 -21.70 -12.02
CA GLU A 11 3.35 -20.90 -13.16
C GLU A 11 2.09 -20.15 -12.72
N ALA A 12 2.15 -18.83 -12.74
CA ALA A 12 1.03 -17.97 -12.40
C ALA A 12 0.77 -17.03 -13.58
N THR A 13 -0.13 -17.44 -14.46
CA THR A 13 -0.57 -16.63 -15.62
C THR A 13 -1.54 -15.56 -15.14
N GLY A 14 -1.46 -14.34 -15.67
CA GLY A 14 -2.34 -13.22 -15.32
C GLY A 14 -1.95 -12.48 -14.04
N LEU A 15 -1.14 -13.09 -13.16
CA LEU A 15 -0.72 -12.46 -11.90
C LEU A 15 0.14 -11.22 -12.16
N ARG A 16 1.04 -11.27 -13.15
CA ARG A 16 1.91 -10.14 -13.48
C ARG A 16 1.09 -8.96 -13.98
N GLU A 17 0.10 -9.22 -14.82
CA GLU A 17 -0.81 -8.20 -15.36
C GLU A 17 -1.61 -7.54 -14.22
N ILE A 18 -2.10 -8.32 -13.24
CA ILE A 18 -2.75 -7.78 -12.03
C ILE A 18 -1.77 -6.94 -11.19
N GLU A 19 -0.52 -7.37 -11.05
CA GLU A 19 0.51 -6.60 -10.31
C GLU A 19 0.89 -5.30 -11.01
N GLU A 20 0.95 -5.31 -12.34
CA GLU A 20 1.19 -4.14 -13.17
C GLU A 20 0.03 -3.15 -13.04
N GLU A 21 -1.22 -3.61 -13.19
CA GLU A 21 -2.40 -2.76 -13.01
C GLU A 21 -2.46 -2.18 -11.60
N PHE A 22 -2.24 -2.99 -10.57
CA PHE A 22 -2.14 -2.49 -9.19
C PHE A 22 -1.09 -1.38 -9.07
N GLY A 23 0.08 -1.56 -9.66
CA GLY A 23 1.13 -0.54 -9.69
C GLY A 23 0.69 0.75 -10.38
N ASP A 24 -0.02 0.63 -11.50
CA ASP A 24 -0.54 1.77 -12.27
C ASP A 24 -1.60 2.54 -11.48
N ARG A 25 -2.50 1.84 -10.77
CA ARG A 25 -3.51 2.49 -9.90
C ARG A 25 -2.89 3.21 -8.72
N LEU A 26 -1.84 2.66 -8.10
CA LEU A 26 -1.09 3.37 -7.06
C LEU A 26 -0.45 4.65 -7.62
N CYS A 27 0.14 4.57 -8.81
CA CYS A 27 0.75 5.72 -9.48
C CYS A 27 -0.28 6.79 -9.83
N HIS A 28 -1.46 6.39 -10.32
CA HIS A 28 -2.56 7.29 -10.61
C HIS A 28 -3.08 7.98 -9.34
N ALA A 29 -3.32 7.22 -8.27
CA ALA A 29 -3.74 7.78 -6.98
C ALA A 29 -2.73 8.81 -6.46
N PHE A 30 -1.43 8.50 -6.50
CA PHE A 30 -0.40 9.44 -6.10
C PHE A 30 -0.38 10.70 -6.98
N SER A 31 -0.46 10.52 -8.29
CA SER A 31 -0.47 11.62 -9.27
C SER A 31 -1.71 12.52 -9.13
N SER A 32 -2.83 11.98 -8.61
CA SER A 32 -4.03 12.75 -8.25
C SER A 32 -3.90 13.56 -6.95
N GLY A 33 -2.71 13.59 -6.35
CA GLY A 33 -2.41 14.37 -5.15
C GLY A 33 -2.68 13.62 -3.84
N LYS A 34 -2.79 12.29 -3.87
CA LYS A 34 -2.85 11.45 -2.65
C LYS A 34 -1.44 11.18 -2.12
N SER A 35 -1.27 11.28 -0.81
CA SER A 35 -0.02 10.91 -0.15
C SER A 35 0.16 9.40 -0.07
N VAL A 36 1.39 8.95 0.23
CA VAL A 36 1.63 7.52 0.46
C VAL A 36 0.86 7.03 1.70
N ALA A 37 0.75 7.84 2.75
CA ALA A 37 0.01 7.48 3.96
C ALA A 37 -1.50 7.34 3.68
N GLU A 38 -2.08 8.24 2.87
CA GLU A 38 -3.47 8.14 2.42
C GLU A 38 -3.71 6.88 1.60
N ILE A 39 -2.86 6.63 0.60
CA ILE A 39 -2.97 5.43 -0.24
C ILE A 39 -2.93 4.19 0.65
N VAL A 40 -1.99 4.11 1.58
CA VAL A 40 -1.84 2.97 2.50
C VAL A 40 -3.08 2.73 3.34
N ARG A 41 -3.67 3.82 3.88
CA ARG A 41 -4.93 3.76 4.63
C ARG A 41 -6.07 3.27 3.76
N MET A 42 -6.19 3.80 2.54
CA MET A 42 -7.27 3.46 1.60
C MET A 42 -7.18 2.01 1.12
N THR A 43 -5.97 1.49 0.90
CA THR A 43 -5.77 0.14 0.38
C THR A 43 -5.65 -0.93 1.46
N GLY A 44 -5.60 -0.55 2.73
CA GLY A 44 -5.32 -1.48 3.83
C GLY A 44 -3.93 -2.12 3.76
N CYS A 45 -2.98 -1.46 3.09
CA CYS A 45 -1.60 -1.95 3.00
C CYS A 45 -0.97 -1.97 4.40
N LYS A 46 -0.47 -3.12 4.85
CA LYS A 46 0.18 -3.21 6.17
C LYS A 46 1.48 -2.40 6.29
N LYS A 47 2.15 -2.13 5.17
CA LYS A 47 3.45 -1.44 5.15
C LYS A 47 3.51 -0.41 4.05
N ALA A 48 3.68 0.85 4.42
CA ALA A 48 3.81 1.97 3.51
C ALA A 48 5.05 1.89 2.62
N VAL A 49 6.11 1.20 3.10
CA VAL A 49 7.32 0.95 2.30
C VAL A 49 7.04 0.24 0.98
N SER A 50 6.01 -0.61 0.92
CA SER A 50 5.64 -1.32 -0.31
C SER A 50 5.11 -0.37 -1.37
N VAL A 51 4.17 0.51 -0.99
CA VAL A 51 3.63 1.57 -1.86
C VAL A 51 4.75 2.52 -2.28
N TYR A 52 5.55 2.97 -1.30
CA TYR A 52 6.67 3.85 -1.54
C TYR A 52 7.64 3.29 -2.59
N LYS A 53 8.03 2.01 -2.47
CA LYS A 53 8.93 1.35 -3.43
C LYS A 53 8.33 1.21 -4.84
N VAL A 54 7.01 1.03 -4.97
CA VAL A 54 6.36 1.03 -6.29
C VAL A 54 6.49 2.40 -6.93
N LEU A 55 6.12 3.45 -6.22
CA LEU A 55 6.20 4.83 -6.72
C LEU A 55 7.64 5.25 -7.05
N GLN A 56 8.61 4.80 -6.24
CA GLN A 56 10.03 5.06 -6.46
C GLN A 56 10.56 4.34 -7.71
N ARG A 57 10.18 3.06 -7.93
CA ARG A 57 10.53 2.32 -9.16
C ARG A 57 9.91 2.94 -10.41
N ARG A 58 8.75 3.57 -10.28
CA ARG A 58 8.03 4.27 -11.35
C ARG A 58 8.45 5.74 -11.50
N GLY A 59 9.45 6.19 -10.73
CA GLY A 59 10.03 7.54 -10.84
C GLY A 59 9.18 8.68 -10.28
N LEU A 60 8.07 8.39 -9.59
CA LEU A 60 7.19 9.42 -9.02
C LEU A 60 7.71 10.01 -7.70
N ILE A 61 8.57 9.26 -7.01
CA ILE A 61 9.23 9.67 -5.77
C ILE A 61 10.74 9.48 -5.95
N GLY A 62 11.54 10.42 -5.44
CA GLY A 62 13.00 10.38 -5.55
C GLY A 62 13.62 9.14 -4.91
N SER A 63 14.67 8.60 -5.54
CA SER A 63 15.47 7.47 -5.03
C SER A 63 16.28 7.83 -3.77
N SER A 64 16.60 9.11 -3.60
CA SER A 64 17.53 9.60 -2.58
C SER A 64 16.82 10.13 -1.34
N VAL A 65 16.44 9.24 -0.44
CA VAL A 65 16.36 9.61 0.98
C VAL A 65 17.57 8.98 1.64
N LYS A 66 18.72 9.68 1.62
CA LYS A 66 19.86 9.33 2.49
C LYS A 66 19.30 9.18 3.89
N ARG A 67 19.82 8.24 4.70
CA ARG A 67 19.44 8.12 6.13
C ARG A 67 19.44 9.52 6.73
N SER A 68 18.25 10.06 6.92
CA SER A 68 18.08 11.42 7.36
C SER A 68 18.39 11.44 8.84
N ARG A 69 19.25 12.36 9.26
CA ARG A 69 19.43 12.66 10.68
C ARG A 69 18.23 13.40 11.25
N PHE A 70 17.42 14.01 10.38
CA PHE A 70 16.23 14.77 10.74
C PHE A 70 15.12 13.82 11.19
N LYS A 71 14.45 14.20 12.27
CA LYS A 71 13.35 13.46 12.88
C LYS A 71 12.14 14.37 12.97
N GLY A 72 10.97 13.81 12.70
CA GLY A 72 9.73 14.50 12.95
C GLY A 72 9.50 14.67 14.45
N PRO A 73 8.52 15.50 14.84
CA PRO A 73 8.03 15.51 16.22
C PRO A 73 7.58 14.09 16.64
N PRO A 74 7.76 13.69 17.91
CA PRO A 74 7.41 12.35 18.40
C PRO A 74 6.00 11.88 18.04
N GLU A 75 5.06 12.82 17.97
CA GLU A 75 3.66 12.66 17.62
C GLU A 75 3.48 12.11 16.19
N LEU A 76 4.40 12.44 15.28
CA LEU A 76 4.42 11.94 13.90
C LEU A 76 5.33 10.72 13.73
N GLU A 77 6.45 10.64 14.44
CA GLU A 77 7.38 9.51 14.36
C GLU A 77 6.72 8.18 14.76
N ASN A 78 5.89 8.18 15.81
CA ASN A 78 5.16 6.98 16.24
C ASN A 78 4.22 6.40 15.17
N PRO A 79 3.27 7.16 14.59
CA PRO A 79 2.42 6.64 13.54
C PRO A 79 3.18 6.31 12.25
N LEU A 80 4.19 7.09 11.88
CA LEU A 80 5.07 6.77 10.75
C LEU A 80 5.77 5.42 10.95
N GLY A 81 6.33 5.19 12.13
CA GLY A 81 6.96 3.93 12.50
C GLY A 81 6.01 2.73 12.39
N ARG A 82 4.76 2.88 12.85
CA ARG A 82 3.73 1.83 12.71
C ARG A 82 3.36 1.54 11.25
N MET A 83 3.35 2.57 10.40
CA MET A 83 3.19 2.41 8.95
C MET A 83 4.43 1.85 8.25
N GLY A 84 5.55 1.69 8.97
CA GLY A 84 6.83 1.27 8.39
C GLY A 84 7.44 2.32 7.46
N MET A 85 7.23 3.60 7.77
CA MET A 85 7.74 4.75 7.04
C MET A 85 8.60 5.63 7.96
N SER A 86 9.69 6.21 7.45
CA SER A 86 10.44 7.23 8.19
C SER A 86 9.93 8.64 7.90
N PHE A 87 10.20 9.59 8.80
CA PHE A 87 9.87 11.01 8.57
C PHE A 87 10.41 11.55 7.24
N ALA A 88 11.62 11.16 6.85
CA ALA A 88 12.18 11.61 5.58
C ALA A 88 11.52 10.96 4.35
N GLN A 89 11.02 9.72 4.46
CA GLN A 89 10.18 9.13 3.42
C GLN A 89 8.83 9.85 3.31
N TRP A 90 8.24 10.23 4.45
CA TRP A 90 7.02 11.03 4.47
C TRP A 90 7.22 12.40 3.81
N CYS A 91 8.27 13.13 4.20
CA CYS A 91 8.63 14.40 3.57
C CYS A 91 8.81 14.24 2.05
N ASN A 92 9.56 13.22 1.62
CA ASN A 92 9.78 12.98 0.19
C ASN A 92 8.49 12.62 -0.55
N SER A 93 7.53 11.94 0.09
CA SER A 93 6.22 11.65 -0.50
C SER A 93 5.40 12.91 -0.77
N TRP A 94 5.63 13.97 0.02
CA TRP A 94 5.04 15.30 -0.16
C TRP A 94 5.95 16.27 -0.92
N ARG A 95 7.15 15.83 -1.32
CA ARG A 95 8.20 16.67 -1.93
C ARG A 95 8.69 17.82 -1.01
N PHE A 96 8.57 17.64 0.31
CA PHE A 96 9.14 18.55 1.29
C PHE A 96 10.63 18.28 1.52
N ASP A 97 11.38 19.33 1.80
CA ASP A 97 12.73 19.19 2.35
C ASP A 97 12.63 18.75 3.84
N PRO A 98 13.29 17.65 4.25
CA PRO A 98 13.18 17.15 5.63
C PRO A 98 13.68 18.13 6.70
N LYS A 99 14.65 18.99 6.40
CA LYS A 99 15.17 19.97 7.38
C LYS A 99 14.15 21.09 7.58
N SER A 100 13.58 21.61 6.50
CA SER A 100 12.52 22.62 6.59
C SER A 100 11.28 22.05 7.26
N ALA A 101 10.90 20.81 6.96
CA ALA A 101 9.75 20.16 7.58
C ALA A 101 9.94 19.95 9.09
N GLU A 102 11.13 19.55 9.54
CA GLU A 102 11.46 19.42 10.97
C GLU A 102 11.35 20.79 11.68
N ALA A 103 11.91 21.85 11.09
CA ALA A 103 11.84 23.19 11.65
C ALA A 103 10.40 23.70 11.77
N GLU A 104 9.60 23.55 10.71
CA GLU A 104 8.20 23.98 10.68
C GLU A 104 7.37 23.22 11.72
N LEU A 105 7.48 21.89 11.75
CA LEU A 105 6.71 21.04 12.66
C LEU A 105 7.17 21.12 14.12
N SER A 106 8.36 21.67 14.39
CA SER A 106 8.82 21.90 15.76
C SER A 106 8.05 23.01 16.47
N VAL A 107 7.45 23.93 15.70
CA VAL A 107 6.54 24.95 16.20
C VAL A 107 5.13 24.39 16.07
N ILE A 108 4.66 23.67 17.09
CA ILE A 108 3.33 23.06 17.06
C ILE A 108 2.27 24.17 17.09
N ASP A 109 1.86 24.61 15.90
CA ASP A 109 0.72 25.48 15.68
C ASP A 109 -0.34 24.74 14.86
N ALA A 110 -1.37 24.26 15.56
CA ALA A 110 -2.50 23.57 14.94
C ALA A 110 -3.29 24.47 13.98
N SER A 111 -3.20 25.80 14.14
CA SER A 111 -3.85 26.79 13.29
C SER A 111 -3.02 27.19 12.06
N SER A 112 -1.76 26.76 11.99
CA SER A 112 -0.90 27.05 10.85
C SER A 112 -1.48 26.48 9.57
N LEU A 113 -1.55 27.35 8.56
CA LEU A 113 -1.96 27.04 7.19
C LEU A 113 -0.76 26.65 6.30
N ALA A 114 0.43 26.52 6.88
CA ALA A 114 1.60 26.02 6.17
C ALA A 114 1.30 24.63 5.58
N GLU A 115 1.75 24.39 4.35
CA GLU A 115 1.46 23.16 3.61
C GLU A 115 1.89 21.89 4.37
N ILE A 116 2.98 21.97 5.13
CA ILE A 116 3.48 20.87 5.97
C ILE A 116 2.49 20.53 7.09
N HIS A 117 1.88 21.54 7.73
CA HIS A 117 0.87 21.34 8.77
C HIS A 117 -0.42 20.76 8.17
N VAL A 118 -0.82 21.24 6.99
CA VAL A 118 -1.97 20.69 6.25
C VAL A 118 -1.74 19.22 5.87
N ALA A 119 -0.56 18.88 5.35
CA ALA A 119 -0.18 17.51 5.01
C ALA A 119 -0.19 16.59 6.24
N ALA A 120 0.38 17.04 7.36
CA ALA A 120 0.38 16.30 8.61
C ALA A 120 -1.05 16.05 9.13
N ARG A 121 -1.94 17.04 9.07
CA ARG A 121 -3.38 16.88 9.40
C ARG A 121 -4.07 15.87 8.49
N ARG A 122 -3.78 15.92 7.19
CA ARG A 122 -4.41 15.06 6.19
C ARG A 122 -4.01 13.59 6.35
N ASP A 123 -2.74 13.35 6.67
CA ASP A 123 -2.21 12.00 6.85
C ASP A 123 -2.47 11.44 8.25
N PHE A 124 -2.50 12.31 9.27
CA PHE A 124 -2.59 11.94 10.68
C PHE A 124 -3.65 12.76 11.44
N PRO A 125 -4.93 12.76 11.00
CA PRO A 125 -5.96 13.66 11.53
C PRO A 125 -6.16 13.49 13.05
N GLY A 126 -6.09 12.26 13.55
CA GLY A 126 -6.25 11.97 14.98
C GLY A 126 -5.10 12.47 15.87
N THR A 127 -3.89 12.64 15.33
CA THR A 127 -2.74 13.15 16.10
C THR A 127 -2.79 14.67 16.21
N TYR A 128 -3.23 15.33 15.13
CA TYR A 128 -2.99 16.75 14.93
C TYR A 128 -4.08 17.66 15.55
N GLU A 129 -5.33 17.19 15.61
CA GLU A 129 -6.46 18.02 16.09
C GLU A 129 -6.61 18.06 17.62
N LYS A 130 -6.07 17.08 18.35
CA LYS A 130 -6.38 16.92 19.79
C LYS A 130 -5.35 17.50 20.77
N GLY A 131 -4.22 18.05 20.31
CA GLY A 131 -3.14 18.51 21.20
C GLY A 131 -2.60 17.43 22.16
N LYS A 132 -3.03 16.18 21.97
CA LYS A 132 -2.70 14.97 22.70
C LYS A 132 -2.54 13.94 21.60
N GLY A 133 -1.31 13.67 21.21
CA GLY A 133 -0.92 12.85 20.06
C GLY A 133 -1.33 11.38 20.15
N THR A 134 -2.63 11.11 20.26
CA THR A 134 -3.22 9.77 20.21
C THR A 134 -4.15 9.72 19.01
N LEU A 135 -3.59 9.32 17.85
CA LEU A 135 -4.40 8.73 16.80
C LEU A 135 -5.24 7.59 17.39
N ASN A 136 -6.54 7.58 17.09
CA ASN A 136 -7.40 6.42 17.33
C ASN A 136 -7.05 5.32 16.31
N LEU A 137 -5.88 4.71 16.46
CA LEU A 137 -5.34 3.72 15.54
C LEU A 137 -6.14 2.41 15.57
N GLU A 138 -6.92 2.15 16.62
CA GLU A 138 -7.85 1.01 16.67
C GLU A 138 -9.00 1.17 15.68
N GLU A 139 -9.39 2.41 15.35
CA GLU A 139 -10.36 2.70 14.30
C GLU A 139 -9.75 2.51 12.93
N TRP A 140 -8.50 2.96 12.73
CA TRP A 140 -7.73 2.72 11.50
C TRP A 140 -7.47 1.22 11.25
N GLU A 141 -7.02 0.48 12.27
CA GLU A 141 -6.82 -0.97 12.19
C GLU A 141 -8.14 -1.69 11.97
N ARG A 142 -9.25 -1.24 12.57
CA ARG A 142 -10.59 -1.77 12.26
C ARG A 142 -10.99 -1.50 10.81
N GLU A 143 -10.76 -0.31 10.28
CA GLU A 143 -11.09 0.03 8.90
C GLU A 143 -10.30 -0.86 7.92
N ILE A 144 -9.00 -1.05 8.16
CA ILE A 144 -8.14 -1.96 7.39
C ILE A 144 -8.57 -3.42 7.53
N ASN A 145 -8.88 -3.89 8.74
CA ASN A 145 -9.26 -5.27 9.00
C ASN A 145 -10.68 -5.59 8.51
N SER A 146 -11.58 -4.59 8.48
CA SER A 146 -12.92 -4.69 7.89
C SER A 146 -12.86 -4.85 6.36
N CYS A 147 -11.74 -4.44 5.75
CA CYS A 147 -11.43 -4.72 4.36
C CYS A 147 -11.00 -6.18 4.11
N GLY A 148 -11.46 -7.15 4.90
CA GLY A 148 -11.38 -8.57 4.54
C GLY A 148 -12.04 -8.86 3.19
N THR A 149 -11.40 -9.70 2.36
CA THR A 149 -11.98 -10.18 1.10
C THR A 149 -12.56 -11.56 1.30
N VAL A 150 -13.88 -11.68 1.10
CA VAL A 150 -14.48 -12.97 0.77
C VAL A 150 -14.30 -13.13 -0.73
N HIS A 151 -13.25 -13.83 -1.16
CA HIS A 151 -13.17 -14.34 -2.53
C HIS A 151 -13.35 -15.85 -2.43
N SER A 152 -14.25 -16.40 -3.24
CA SER A 152 -14.28 -17.83 -3.49
C SER A 152 -13.07 -18.20 -4.34
N PHE A 153 -12.36 -19.25 -3.97
CA PHE A 153 -11.28 -19.81 -4.76
C PHE A 153 -11.71 -21.18 -5.27
N HIS A 154 -11.30 -21.52 -6.48
CA HIS A 154 -11.42 -22.88 -6.97
C HIS A 154 -10.02 -23.48 -7.10
N ILE A 155 -9.80 -24.65 -6.51
CA ILE A 155 -8.57 -25.42 -6.66
C ILE A 155 -8.96 -26.83 -7.00
N ASP A 156 -8.37 -27.34 -8.07
CA ASP A 156 -8.55 -28.72 -8.50
C ASP A 156 -7.21 -29.36 -8.82
N TRP A 157 -7.16 -30.70 -8.82
CA TRP A 157 -5.98 -31.45 -9.24
C TRP A 157 -6.10 -31.79 -10.73
N ASP A 158 -5.19 -31.25 -11.54
CA ASP A 158 -5.10 -31.61 -12.96
C ASP A 158 -4.27 -32.89 -13.11
N HIS A 159 -4.95 -33.99 -13.43
CA HIS A 159 -4.33 -35.30 -13.65
C HIS A 159 -3.38 -35.35 -14.84
N ARG A 160 -3.52 -34.47 -15.84
CA ARG A 160 -2.65 -34.44 -17.03
C ARG A 160 -1.35 -33.70 -16.73
N LEU A 161 -1.42 -32.64 -15.93
CA LEU A 161 -0.26 -31.85 -15.52
C LEU A 161 0.40 -32.40 -14.26
N GLU A 162 -0.27 -33.31 -13.54
CA GLU A 162 0.10 -33.80 -12.21
C GLU A 162 0.38 -32.64 -11.23
N ARG A 163 -0.50 -31.63 -11.27
CA ARG A 163 -0.37 -30.38 -10.52
C ARG A 163 -1.74 -29.87 -10.06
N PHE A 164 -1.75 -29.09 -8.99
CA PHE A 164 -2.91 -28.31 -8.60
C PHE A 164 -3.04 -27.09 -9.50
N VAL A 165 -4.26 -26.81 -9.93
CA VAL A 165 -4.64 -25.63 -10.71
C VAL A 165 -5.64 -24.83 -9.90
N GLY A 166 -5.31 -23.56 -9.68
CA GLY A 166 -6.10 -22.62 -8.89
C GLY A 166 -6.59 -21.45 -9.73
N THR A 167 -7.85 -21.05 -9.53
CA THR A 167 -8.49 -19.93 -10.22
C THR A 167 -9.33 -19.09 -9.26
N ILE A 168 -9.64 -17.86 -9.67
CA ILE A 168 -10.62 -16.98 -9.02
C ILE A 168 -11.82 -16.88 -9.98
N PRO A 169 -13.04 -17.31 -9.57
CA PRO A 169 -14.24 -17.16 -10.40
C PRO A 169 -14.44 -15.70 -10.85
N GLY A 170 -14.68 -15.50 -12.14
CA GLY A 170 -14.82 -14.17 -12.75
C GLY A 170 -13.50 -13.51 -13.16
N VAL A 171 -12.35 -14.15 -12.95
CA VAL A 171 -11.02 -13.66 -13.37
C VAL A 171 -10.38 -14.68 -14.30
N GLU A 172 -10.87 -14.77 -15.54
CA GLU A 172 -10.46 -15.78 -16.51
C GLU A 172 -8.98 -15.68 -16.91
N SER A 173 -8.39 -14.49 -16.80
CA SER A 173 -6.97 -14.26 -17.09
C SER A 173 -6.02 -14.86 -16.06
N LEU A 174 -6.51 -15.18 -14.85
CA LEU A 174 -5.69 -15.68 -13.75
C LEU A 174 -5.79 -17.20 -13.61
N SER A 175 -4.66 -17.88 -13.76
CA SER A 175 -4.51 -19.29 -13.43
C SER A 175 -3.18 -19.51 -12.70
N VAL A 176 -3.22 -20.28 -11.61
CA VAL A 176 -2.04 -20.60 -10.80
C VAL A 176 -1.87 -22.11 -10.77
N VAL A 177 -0.73 -22.59 -11.26
CA VAL A 177 -0.41 -24.01 -11.34
C VAL A 177 0.78 -24.31 -10.42
N GLY A 178 0.66 -25.36 -9.60
CA GLY A 178 1.74 -25.78 -8.70
C GLY A 178 1.56 -27.15 -8.10
N LYS A 179 2.64 -27.73 -7.57
CA LYS A 179 2.61 -29.08 -6.96
C LYS A 179 2.00 -29.14 -5.56
N ASN A 180 1.81 -27.98 -4.91
CA ASN A 180 1.32 -27.90 -3.54
C ASN A 180 0.12 -26.96 -3.44
N PRO A 181 -1.04 -27.42 -2.94
CA PRO A 181 -2.27 -26.63 -2.93
C PRO A 181 -2.18 -25.42 -2.00
N SER A 182 -1.42 -25.52 -0.90
CA SER A 182 -1.20 -24.41 0.02
C SER A 182 -0.38 -23.27 -0.61
N PHE A 183 0.52 -23.61 -1.55
CA PHE A 183 1.25 -22.59 -2.31
C PHE A 183 0.35 -21.92 -3.34
N VAL A 184 -0.47 -22.71 -4.07
CA VAL A 184 -1.47 -22.17 -5.01
C VAL A 184 -2.43 -21.22 -4.29
N MET A 185 -2.98 -21.62 -3.14
CA MET A 185 -3.85 -20.78 -2.31
C MET A 185 -3.22 -19.44 -1.96
N ARG A 186 -1.94 -19.43 -1.55
CA ARG A 186 -1.26 -18.19 -1.15
C ARG A 186 -1.18 -17.18 -2.30
N VAL A 187 -0.95 -17.65 -3.52
CA VAL A 187 -0.90 -16.80 -4.72
C VAL A 187 -2.30 -16.29 -5.05
N LEU A 188 -3.33 -17.15 -4.98
CA LEU A 188 -4.71 -16.75 -5.18
C LEU A 188 -5.16 -15.69 -4.15
N PHE A 189 -4.82 -15.86 -2.87
CA PHE A 189 -5.09 -14.86 -1.84
C PHE A 189 -4.42 -13.53 -2.15
N ARG A 190 -3.17 -13.55 -2.62
CA ARG A 190 -2.46 -12.34 -3.04
C ARG A 190 -3.15 -11.68 -4.22
N ALA A 191 -3.50 -12.44 -5.26
CA ALA A 191 -4.19 -11.92 -6.44
C ALA A 191 -5.55 -11.32 -6.10
N ALA A 192 -6.36 -12.02 -5.28
CA ALA A 192 -7.64 -11.54 -4.77
C ALA A 192 -7.50 -10.21 -4.01
N TRP A 193 -6.49 -10.12 -3.13
CA TRP A 193 -6.22 -8.88 -2.42
C TRP A 193 -5.85 -7.73 -3.38
N LEU A 194 -4.98 -7.98 -4.37
CA LEU A 194 -4.61 -6.99 -5.38
C LEU A 194 -5.82 -6.50 -6.18
N LEU A 195 -6.66 -7.42 -6.69
CA LEU A 195 -7.87 -7.10 -7.44
C LEU A 195 -8.86 -6.26 -6.62
N LYS A 196 -9.03 -6.59 -5.34
CA LYS A 196 -9.85 -5.78 -4.44
C LYS A 196 -9.34 -4.36 -4.33
N VAL A 197 -8.03 -4.21 -4.12
CA VAL A 197 -7.41 -2.90 -3.98
C VAL A 197 -7.49 -2.10 -5.27
N ILE A 198 -7.32 -2.73 -6.43
CA ILE A 198 -7.56 -2.10 -7.74
C ILE A 198 -8.98 -1.53 -7.78
N GLY A 199 -9.99 -2.34 -7.45
CA GLY A 199 -11.40 -1.91 -7.41
C GLY A 199 -11.65 -0.75 -6.44
N MET A 200 -11.00 -0.76 -5.27
CA MET A 200 -11.07 0.35 -4.31
C MET A 200 -10.50 1.64 -4.92
N LEU A 201 -9.31 1.56 -5.52
CA LEU A 201 -8.62 2.70 -6.14
C LEU A 201 -9.44 3.28 -7.31
N ASP A 202 -10.14 2.43 -8.07
CA ASP A 202 -10.99 2.85 -9.19
C ASP A 202 -12.29 3.54 -8.76
N GLY A 203 -12.90 3.11 -7.66
CA GLY A 203 -14.11 3.73 -7.12
C GLY A 203 -13.90 5.22 -6.75
N ILE A 204 -12.67 5.62 -6.43
CA ILE A 204 -12.36 6.99 -6.01
C ILE A 204 -12.32 7.96 -7.20
N GLY A 205 -11.84 7.52 -8.36
CA GLY A 205 -11.84 8.35 -9.57
C GLY A 205 -13.26 8.75 -10.00
N LYS A 206 -14.25 7.90 -9.73
CA LYS A 206 -15.67 8.16 -10.04
C LYS A 206 -16.32 9.14 -9.06
N ASN A 207 -15.94 9.13 -7.79
CA ASN A 207 -16.51 10.02 -6.77
C ASN A 207 -15.91 11.44 -6.77
N GLN A 208 -14.74 11.66 -7.38
CA GLN A 208 -14.19 13.01 -7.56
C GLN A 208 -14.78 13.75 -8.77
N ALA A 209 -15.41 13.05 -9.72
CA ALA A 209 -16.07 13.66 -10.89
C ALA A 209 -17.45 14.29 -10.59
N ILE A 210 -17.99 14.11 -9.38
CA ILE A 210 -19.33 14.59 -8.98
C ILE A 210 -19.26 15.86 -8.10
N LYS A 211 -18.12 16.56 -8.10
CA LYS A 211 -18.01 17.89 -7.49
C LYS A 211 -17.64 18.92 -8.55
N ILE A 212 -18.66 19.35 -9.30
CA ILE A 212 -18.69 20.64 -10.00
C ILE A 212 -19.83 21.43 -9.39
#